data_AF-A0A6P0Z753-F1
#
_entry.id   AF-A0A6P0Z753-F1
#
_cell.length_a   1.000
_cell.length_b   1.000
_cell.length_c   1.000
_cell.angle_alpha   90.00
_cell.angle_beta   90.00
_cell.angle_gamma   90.00
#
_symmetry.space_group_name_H-M   'P 1'
#
loop_
_entity.id
_entity.type
_entity.pdbx_description
1 polymer ?
#
loop_
_entity_poly.entity_id
_entity_poly.type
_entity_poly.pdbx_seq_one_letter_code
_entity_poly.pdbx_strand_id
1 'polypeptide(L)'
;MLNSVLWLESTSVLWLQIVIVAIGLGAIVLLAETLYRHSATNSELTRKIVHIGTGNVILLAWWLQIPAWVGISAAIVASAIALLSYYIPILPGINSVGRKSLGTFFYAVSIGVLIAWFCPINQYQYAAIGILIMAWGDGLAGLIGQNFGKHPYKVWGMNKSWEGSVTMAITSYAVSSLILLAVNGSIWQTWLLPIVIALFATTWRKLLKLW
;
A
#
# COMPACT_ATOMS: atom_id res chain seq x y z
N MET A 1 -43.05 -8.19 3.65
CA MET A 1 -42.81 -6.74 3.80
C MET A 1 -41.55 -6.42 4.62
N LEU A 2 -41.17 -7.20 5.65
CA LEU A 2 -39.90 -6.97 6.36
C LEU A 2 -38.64 -7.18 5.50
N ASN A 3 -38.60 -8.20 4.63
CA ASN A 3 -37.42 -8.48 3.81
C ASN A 3 -37.11 -7.39 2.79
N SER A 4 -38.13 -6.70 2.25
CA SER A 4 -37.93 -5.59 1.31
C SER A 4 -37.39 -4.33 2.00
N VAL A 5 -37.77 -4.09 3.27
CA VAL A 5 -37.28 -2.96 4.07
C VAL A 5 -35.84 -3.20 4.53
N LEU A 6 -35.52 -4.40 5.01
CA LEU A 6 -34.14 -4.79 5.37
C LEU A 6 -33.18 -4.73 4.18
N TRP A 7 -33.65 -5.07 2.97
CA TRP A 7 -32.85 -4.99 1.75
C TRP A 7 -32.62 -3.53 1.32
N LEU A 8 -33.61 -2.65 1.48
CA LEU A 8 -33.47 -1.21 1.22
C LEU A 8 -32.54 -0.52 2.23
N GLU A 9 -32.59 -0.91 3.51
CA GLU A 9 -31.64 -0.42 4.52
C GLU A 9 -30.22 -0.96 4.30
N SER A 10 -30.08 -2.23 3.94
CA SER A 10 -28.79 -2.83 3.58
C SER A 10 -28.14 -2.15 2.37
N THR A 11 -28.93 -1.88 1.33
CA THR A 11 -28.43 -1.21 0.11
C THR A 11 -28.09 0.24 0.38
N SER A 12 -28.90 0.98 1.15
CA SER A 12 -28.62 2.38 1.49
C SER A 12 -27.34 2.54 2.31
N VAL A 13 -27.09 1.66 3.27
CA VAL A 13 -25.85 1.63 4.07
C VAL A 13 -24.64 1.31 3.21
N LEU A 14 -24.76 0.36 2.28
CA LEU A 14 -23.69 0.00 1.35
C LEU A 14 -23.33 1.16 0.41
N TRP A 15 -24.32 1.86 -0.14
CA TRP A 15 -24.08 3.05 -0.97
C TRP A 15 -23.37 4.15 -0.19
N LEU A 16 -23.75 4.35 1.07
CA LEU A 16 -23.11 5.34 1.95
C LEU A 16 -21.64 4.96 2.24
N GLN A 17 -21.36 3.68 2.49
CA GLN A 17 -20.00 3.16 2.64
C GLN A 17 -19.17 3.33 1.36
N ILE A 18 -19.74 3.02 0.19
CA ILE A 18 -19.09 3.20 -1.12
C ILE A 18 -18.78 4.68 -1.35
N VAL A 19 -19.73 5.58 -1.05
CA VAL A 19 -19.54 7.03 -1.19
C VAL A 19 -18.45 7.53 -0.23
N ILE A 20 -18.42 7.09 1.02
CA ILE A 20 -17.36 7.45 1.98
C ILE A 20 -16.00 6.97 1.49
N VAL A 21 -15.89 5.75 0.97
CA VAL A 21 -14.65 5.20 0.43
C VAL A 21 -14.25 5.92 -0.86
N ALA A 22 -15.19 6.25 -1.74
CA ALA A 22 -14.94 6.99 -2.96
C ALA A 22 -14.50 8.43 -2.66
N ILE A 23 -15.09 9.08 -1.66
CA ILE A 23 -14.65 10.38 -1.15
C ILE A 23 -13.28 10.25 -0.48
N GLY A 24 -13.02 9.20 0.28
CA GLY A 24 -11.72 8.95 0.92
C GLY A 24 -10.60 8.70 -0.09
N LEU A 25 -10.83 7.82 -1.07
CA LEU A 25 -9.93 7.58 -2.20
C LEU A 25 -9.76 8.84 -3.04
N GLY A 26 -10.86 9.52 -3.36
CA GLY A 26 -10.87 10.78 -4.10
C GLY A 26 -10.10 11.88 -3.36
N ALA A 27 -10.27 12.00 -2.04
CA ALA A 27 -9.54 12.93 -1.20
C ALA A 27 -8.06 12.59 -1.14
N ILE A 28 -7.68 11.31 -1.06
CA ILE A 28 -6.28 10.89 -1.09
C ILE A 28 -5.63 11.18 -2.44
N VAL A 29 -6.34 10.93 -3.55
CA VAL A 29 -5.89 11.26 -4.91
C VAL A 29 -5.80 12.78 -5.11
N LEU A 30 -6.79 13.53 -4.62
CA LEU A 30 -6.78 14.99 -4.69
C LEU A 30 -5.71 15.60 -3.80
N LEU A 31 -5.48 15.08 -2.60
CA LEU A 31 -4.38 15.48 -1.72
C LEU A 31 -3.03 15.15 -2.37
N ALA A 32 -2.89 13.98 -2.99
CA ALA A 32 -1.71 13.60 -3.75
C ALA A 32 -1.42 14.59 -4.91
N GLU A 33 -2.45 14.92 -5.69
CA GLU A 33 -2.36 15.83 -6.82
C GLU A 33 -2.14 17.29 -6.35
N THR A 34 -2.74 17.69 -5.24
CA THR A 34 -2.58 19.03 -4.65
C THR A 34 -1.19 19.20 -4.05
N LEU A 35 -0.71 18.20 -3.31
CA LEU A 35 0.67 18.17 -2.78
C LEU A 35 1.68 18.16 -3.93
N TYR A 36 1.40 17.45 -5.02
CA TYR A 36 2.25 17.49 -6.21
C TYR A 36 2.26 18.87 -6.86
N ARG A 37 1.10 19.50 -7.04
CA ARG A 37 0.99 20.83 -7.66
C ARG A 37 1.58 21.95 -6.81
N HIS A 38 1.56 21.82 -5.48
CA HIS A 38 2.11 22.81 -4.55
C HIS A 38 3.56 22.53 -4.10
N SER A 39 4.10 21.34 -4.38
CA SER A 39 5.48 21.00 -4.03
C SER A 39 6.39 21.27 -5.22
N ALA A 40 7.08 22.42 -5.19
CA ALA A 40 8.24 22.70 -6.05
C ALA A 40 9.49 21.84 -5.68
N THR A 41 9.34 20.86 -4.80
CA THR A 41 10.42 20.15 -4.11
C THR A 41 10.32 18.63 -4.32
N ASN A 42 11.36 18.04 -4.92
CA ASN A 42 11.66 16.60 -5.01
C ASN A 42 10.44 15.68 -5.25
N SER A 43 10.02 15.55 -6.52
CA SER A 43 8.98 14.63 -7.00
C SER A 43 9.05 13.19 -6.44
N GLU A 44 10.25 12.71 -6.06
CA GLU A 44 10.42 11.44 -5.37
C GLU A 44 9.84 11.38 -3.94
N LEU A 45 9.95 12.46 -3.15
CA LEU A 45 9.36 12.53 -1.81
C LEU A 45 7.84 12.51 -1.89
N THR A 46 7.28 13.32 -2.79
CA THR A 46 5.83 13.35 -3.05
C THR A 46 5.32 11.97 -3.44
N ARG A 47 6.00 11.27 -4.34
CA ARG A 47 5.66 9.89 -4.72
C ARG A 47 5.65 8.94 -3.51
N LYS A 48 6.64 9.02 -2.62
CA LYS A 48 6.72 8.17 -1.41
C LYS A 48 5.62 8.50 -0.40
N ILE A 49 5.28 9.78 -0.21
CA ILE A 49 4.17 10.20 0.66
C ILE A 49 2.85 9.64 0.15
N VAL A 50 2.59 9.75 -1.16
CA VAL A 50 1.37 9.21 -1.78
C VAL A 50 1.33 7.69 -1.69
N HIS A 51 2.46 7.02 -1.92
CA HIS A 51 2.60 5.56 -1.80
C HIS A 51 2.27 5.08 -0.37
N ILE A 52 2.82 5.76 0.65
CA ILE A 52 2.52 5.45 2.05
C ILE A 52 1.05 5.76 2.38
N GLY A 53 0.55 6.93 1.97
CA GLY A 53 -0.82 7.37 2.24
C GLY A 53 -1.87 6.43 1.65
N THR A 54 -1.72 6.06 0.38
CA THR A 54 -2.63 5.13 -0.30
C THR A 54 -2.66 3.74 0.34
N GLY A 55 -1.54 3.27 0.90
CA GLY A 55 -1.50 2.00 1.63
C GLY A 55 -2.35 1.99 2.90
N ASN A 56 -2.51 3.13 3.58
CA ASN A 56 -3.30 3.22 4.81
C ASN A 56 -4.82 3.10 4.57
N VAL A 57 -5.29 3.23 3.32
CA VAL A 57 -6.70 3.05 2.94
C VAL A 57 -7.21 1.67 3.32
N ILE A 58 -6.35 0.64 3.32
CA ILE A 58 -6.76 -0.71 3.72
C ILE A 58 -7.25 -0.78 5.16
N LEU A 59 -6.69 0.03 6.07
CA LEU A 59 -7.13 0.07 7.46
C LEU A 59 -8.51 0.68 7.60
N LEU A 60 -8.81 1.72 6.81
CA LEU A 60 -10.16 2.31 6.75
C LEU A 60 -11.14 1.32 6.12
N ALA A 61 -10.76 0.65 5.04
CA ALA A 61 -11.60 -0.36 4.38
C ALA A 61 -11.91 -1.53 5.31
N TRP A 62 -10.92 -1.96 6.12
CA TRP A 62 -11.11 -2.99 7.13
C TRP A 62 -11.98 -2.52 8.29
N TRP A 63 -11.76 -1.31 8.82
CA TRP A 63 -12.57 -0.74 9.90
C TRP A 63 -14.04 -0.59 9.50
N LEU A 64 -14.31 -0.15 8.27
CA LEU A 64 -15.64 0.02 7.72
C LEU A 64 -16.26 -1.28 7.19
N GLN A 65 -15.56 -2.42 7.28
CA GLN A 65 -16.00 -3.73 6.78
C GLN A 65 -16.47 -3.69 5.33
N ILE A 66 -15.70 -2.98 4.49
CA ILE A 66 -16.04 -2.78 3.09
C ILE A 66 -15.97 -4.11 2.33
N PRO A 67 -16.96 -4.44 1.49
CA PRO A 67 -16.93 -5.66 0.70
C PRO A 67 -15.69 -5.75 -0.20
N ALA A 68 -15.09 -6.94 -0.28
CA ALA A 68 -13.88 -7.20 -1.05
C ALA A 68 -13.98 -6.74 -2.52
N TRP A 69 -15.15 -6.89 -3.15
CA TRP A 69 -15.37 -6.50 -4.55
C TRP A 69 -15.15 -5.01 -4.80
N VAL A 70 -15.45 -4.14 -3.82
CA VAL A 70 -15.20 -2.70 -3.91
C VAL A 70 -13.70 -2.44 -3.95
N GLY A 71 -12.95 -3.04 -3.03
CA GLY A 71 -11.48 -2.93 -3.00
C GLY A 71 -10.81 -3.46 -4.27
N ILE A 72 -11.31 -4.58 -4.80
CA ILE A 72 -10.82 -5.16 -6.06
C ILE A 72 -11.11 -4.23 -7.24
N SER A 73 -12.33 -3.67 -7.34
CA SER A 73 -12.67 -2.72 -8.41
C SER A 73 -11.80 -1.47 -8.35
N ALA A 74 -11.54 -0.93 -7.16
CA ALA A 74 -10.68 0.22 -6.97
C ALA A 74 -9.23 -0.08 -7.39
N ALA A 75 -8.72 -1.28 -7.04
CA ALA A 75 -7.40 -1.74 -7.48
C ALA A 75 -7.31 -1.88 -9.00
N ILE A 76 -8.33 -2.45 -9.66
CA ILE A 76 -8.39 -2.59 -11.13
C ILE A 76 -8.37 -1.21 -11.80
N VAL A 77 -9.19 -0.27 -11.32
CA VAL A 77 -9.23 1.10 -11.84
C VAL A 77 -7.90 1.80 -11.63
N ALA A 78 -7.31 1.70 -10.43
CA ALA A 78 -6.00 2.28 -10.12
C ALA A 78 -4.88 1.68 -11.00
N SER A 79 -4.88 0.36 -11.22
CA SER A 79 -3.95 -0.31 -12.13
C SER A 79 -4.15 0.15 -13.57
N ALA A 80 -5.39 0.27 -14.05
CA ALA A 80 -5.68 0.75 -15.40
C ALA A 80 -5.20 2.20 -15.59
N ILE A 81 -5.45 3.08 -14.61
CA ILE A 81 -4.96 4.47 -14.63
C ILE A 81 -3.43 4.51 -14.59
N ALA A 82 -2.79 3.71 -13.74
CA ALA A 82 -1.33 3.64 -13.66
C ALA A 82 -0.72 3.14 -14.98
N LEU A 83 -1.33 2.14 -15.61
CA LEU A 83 -0.91 1.61 -16.91
C LEU A 83 -1.15 2.62 -18.03
N LEU A 84 -2.30 3.31 -18.03
CA LEU A 84 -2.59 4.36 -19.02
C LEU A 84 -1.63 5.54 -18.86
N SER A 85 -1.31 5.92 -17.62
CA SER A 85 -0.33 6.96 -17.30
C SER A 85 1.09 6.59 -17.77
N TYR A 86 1.40 5.31 -17.94
CA TYR A 86 2.66 4.87 -18.53
C TYR A 86 2.76 5.22 -20.03
N TYR A 87 1.63 5.17 -20.75
CA TYR A 87 1.56 5.43 -22.19
C TYR A 87 1.23 6.89 -22.53
N ILE A 88 0.43 7.56 -21.70
CA ILE A 88 -0.02 8.94 -21.90
C ILE A 88 0.35 9.72 -20.63
N PRO A 89 1.16 10.80 -20.71
CA PRO A 89 1.52 11.60 -19.54
C PRO A 89 0.35 12.49 -19.10
N ILE A 90 -0.75 11.88 -18.65
CA ILE A 90 -1.96 12.55 -18.15
C ILE A 90 -1.69 13.18 -16.77
N LEU A 91 -0.75 12.60 -16.01
CA LEU A 91 -0.34 13.07 -14.68
C LEU A 91 1.19 13.29 -14.65
N PRO A 92 1.69 14.51 -14.96
CA PRO A 92 3.09 14.85 -14.80
C PRO A 92 3.56 14.58 -13.35
N GLY A 93 2.63 14.71 -12.40
CA GLY A 93 2.59 14.18 -11.04
C GLY A 93 3.51 13.03 -10.69
N ILE A 94 3.17 11.93 -11.33
CA ILE A 94 3.65 10.60 -10.98
C ILE A 94 4.81 10.21 -11.93
N ASN A 95 4.92 10.91 -13.06
CA ASN A 95 5.83 10.60 -14.17
C ASN A 95 7.05 11.54 -14.29
N SER A 96 7.20 12.58 -13.46
CA SER A 96 8.21 13.63 -13.67
C SER A 96 9.65 13.29 -13.26
N VAL A 97 9.98 12.05 -12.86
CA VAL A 97 11.37 11.66 -12.54
C VAL A 97 11.84 10.55 -13.47
N GLY A 98 12.31 10.90 -14.67
CA GLY A 98 13.38 10.24 -15.45
C GLY A 98 13.43 8.70 -15.63
N ARG A 99 12.46 7.94 -15.13
CA ARG A 99 12.36 6.48 -15.15
C ARG A 99 10.89 6.11 -15.26
N LYS A 100 10.52 5.57 -16.42
CA LYS A 100 9.25 4.86 -16.60
C LYS A 100 9.24 3.62 -15.70
N SER A 101 8.77 3.76 -14.46
CA SER A 101 8.68 2.66 -13.50
C SER A 101 7.26 2.08 -13.50
N LEU A 102 7.15 0.78 -13.71
CA LEU A 102 5.89 0.03 -13.56
C LEU A 102 5.51 -0.18 -12.08
N GLY A 103 6.26 0.39 -11.13
CA GLY A 103 6.07 0.20 -9.69
C GLY A 103 4.66 0.55 -9.22
N THR A 104 4.11 1.69 -9.65
CA THR A 104 2.73 2.10 -9.28
C THR A 104 1.67 1.14 -9.83
N PHE A 105 1.89 0.56 -11.01
CA PHE A 105 1.01 -0.46 -11.57
C PHE A 105 1.07 -1.75 -10.74
N PHE A 106 2.27 -2.28 -10.49
CA PHE A 106 2.45 -3.48 -9.67
C PHE A 106 1.99 -3.29 -8.22
N TYR A 107 2.04 -2.06 -7.70
CA TYR A 107 1.48 -1.72 -6.40
C TYR A 107 -0.03 -1.93 -6.35
N ALA A 108 -0.75 -1.31 -7.30
CA ALA A 108 -2.20 -1.40 -7.38
C ALA A 108 -2.65 -2.85 -7.63
N VAL A 109 -1.93 -3.59 -8.48
CA VAL A 109 -2.19 -5.02 -8.71
C VAL A 109 -1.97 -5.82 -7.43
N SER A 110 -0.87 -5.59 -6.70
CA SER A 110 -0.56 -6.30 -5.46
C SER A 110 -1.63 -6.06 -4.39
N ILE A 111 -2.11 -4.82 -4.24
CA ILE A 111 -3.24 -4.49 -3.35
C ILE A 111 -4.49 -5.28 -3.76
N GLY A 112 -4.84 -5.26 -5.05
CA GLY A 112 -6.00 -6.00 -5.57
C GLY A 112 -5.92 -7.49 -5.30
N VAL A 113 -4.76 -8.11 -5.53
CA VAL A 113 -4.52 -9.54 -5.27
C VAL A 113 -4.64 -9.86 -3.78
N LEU A 114 -4.04 -9.05 -2.91
CA LEU A 114 -4.12 -9.26 -1.45
C LEU A 114 -5.56 -9.15 -0.95
N ILE A 115 -6.31 -8.15 -1.42
CA ILE A 115 -7.74 -8.01 -1.09
C ILE A 115 -8.53 -9.21 -1.61
N ALA A 116 -8.33 -9.59 -2.87
CA ALA A 116 -9.04 -10.70 -3.50
C ALA A 116 -8.78 -12.05 -2.80
N TRP A 117 -7.58 -12.25 -2.26
CA TRP A 117 -7.23 -13.50 -1.61
C TRP A 117 -7.72 -13.56 -0.16
N PHE A 118 -7.45 -12.52 0.63
CA PHE A 118 -7.63 -12.58 2.08
C PHE A 118 -8.99 -12.07 2.57
N CYS A 119 -9.64 -11.15 1.84
CA CYS A 119 -10.92 -10.61 2.28
C CYS A 119 -12.08 -11.63 2.17
N PRO A 120 -12.20 -12.45 1.10
CA PRO A 120 -13.27 -13.46 1.02
C PRO A 120 -13.22 -14.54 2.11
N ILE A 121 -12.04 -14.81 2.67
CA ILE A 121 -11.83 -15.77 3.76
C ILE A 121 -11.88 -15.10 5.16
N ASN A 122 -12.33 -13.84 5.25
CA ASN A 122 -12.39 -13.04 6.48
C ASN A 122 -11.04 -12.84 7.19
N GLN A 123 -9.94 -12.82 6.46
CA GLN A 123 -8.59 -12.65 7.00
C GLN A 123 -7.97 -11.29 6.62
N TYR A 124 -8.75 -10.21 6.79
CA TYR A 124 -8.36 -8.83 6.44
C TYR A 124 -7.02 -8.39 7.03
N GLN A 125 -6.66 -8.91 8.22
CA GLN A 125 -5.38 -8.62 8.87
C GLN A 125 -4.17 -8.99 8.02
N TYR A 126 -4.22 -10.09 7.25
CA TYR A 126 -3.09 -10.49 6.41
C TYR A 126 -2.98 -9.64 5.14
N ALA A 127 -4.11 -9.22 4.56
CA ALA A 127 -4.10 -8.21 3.49
C ALA A 127 -3.50 -6.89 4.00
N ALA A 128 -3.93 -6.42 5.16
CA ALA A 128 -3.44 -5.19 5.77
C ALA A 128 -1.93 -5.25 6.05
N ILE A 129 -1.43 -6.36 6.62
CA ILE A 129 0.01 -6.56 6.85
C ILE A 129 0.78 -6.46 5.53
N GLY A 130 0.37 -7.18 4.49
CA GLY A 130 1.07 -7.17 3.20
C GLY A 130 1.08 -5.78 2.55
N ILE A 131 -0.05 -5.09 2.54
CA ILE A 131 -0.20 -3.75 1.95
C ILE A 131 0.63 -2.72 2.73
N LEU A 132 0.58 -2.74 4.06
CA LEU A 132 1.32 -1.78 4.87
C LEU A 132 2.83 -2.04 4.88
N ILE A 133 3.28 -3.28 4.74
CA ILE A 133 4.71 -3.58 4.52
C ILE A 133 5.19 -2.98 3.20
N MET A 134 4.42 -3.13 2.12
CA MET A 134 4.76 -2.48 0.84
C MET A 134 4.71 -0.94 0.94
N ALA A 135 3.77 -0.39 1.71
CA ALA A 135 3.60 1.05 1.84
C ALA A 135 4.70 1.67 2.71
N TRP A 136 4.76 1.25 3.99
CA TRP A 136 5.67 1.77 5.00
C TRP A 136 7.06 1.15 4.91
N GLY A 137 7.15 -0.17 4.79
CA GLY A 137 8.43 -0.88 4.73
C GLY A 137 9.25 -0.42 3.53
N ASP A 138 8.75 -0.63 2.31
CA ASP A 138 9.49 -0.24 1.11
C ASP A 138 9.64 1.28 0.98
N GLY A 139 8.60 2.05 1.34
CA GLY A 139 8.62 3.51 1.32
C GLY A 139 9.71 4.11 2.22
N LEU A 140 9.76 3.71 3.50
CA LEU A 140 10.78 4.18 4.44
C LEU A 140 12.16 3.63 4.10
N ALA A 141 12.26 2.37 3.70
CA ALA A 141 13.53 1.75 3.31
C ALA A 141 14.18 2.45 2.11
N GLY A 142 13.36 2.93 1.16
CA GLY A 142 13.83 3.76 0.05
C GLY A 142 14.23 5.16 0.50
N LEU A 143 13.48 5.79 1.41
CA LEU A 143 13.78 7.14 1.92
C LEU A 143 15.06 7.17 2.75
N ILE A 144 15.15 6.31 3.77
CA ILE A 144 16.32 6.19 4.64
C ILE A 144 17.52 5.69 3.83
N GLY A 145 17.30 4.74 2.92
CA GLY A 145 18.36 4.18 2.13
C GLY A 145 19.04 5.16 1.17
N GLN A 146 18.31 6.16 0.66
CA GLN A 146 18.84 7.21 -0.22
C GLN A 146 19.43 8.39 0.57
N ASN A 147 18.79 8.81 1.66
CA ASN A 147 19.20 10.00 2.40
C ASN A 147 20.28 9.72 3.46
N PHE A 148 20.28 8.52 4.04
CA PHE A 148 21.15 8.14 5.16
C PHE A 148 21.98 6.88 4.89
N GLY A 149 21.89 6.31 3.69
CA GLY A 149 22.67 5.12 3.32
C GLY A 149 24.16 5.42 3.25
N LYS A 150 24.93 4.93 4.21
CA LYS A 150 26.40 5.06 4.24
C LYS A 150 27.10 3.82 3.70
N HIS A 151 26.43 2.67 3.75
CA HIS A 151 27.00 1.39 3.33
C HIS A 151 26.23 0.84 2.12
N PRO A 152 26.52 1.34 0.90
CA PRO A 152 25.91 0.81 -0.31
C PRO A 152 26.48 -0.56 -0.67
N TYR A 153 25.64 -1.42 -1.21
CA TYR A 153 25.99 -2.71 -1.79
C TYR A 153 25.24 -2.87 -3.12
N LYS A 154 25.82 -3.64 -4.05
CA LYS A 154 25.26 -3.81 -5.39
C LYS A 154 24.62 -5.18 -5.54
N VAL A 155 23.34 -5.21 -5.89
CA VAL A 155 22.61 -6.45 -6.18
C VAL A 155 21.98 -6.33 -7.56
N TRP A 156 22.28 -7.27 -8.46
CA TRP A 156 21.77 -7.31 -9.84
C TRP A 156 21.91 -5.97 -10.61
N GLY A 157 23.00 -5.25 -10.36
CA GLY A 157 23.28 -3.97 -11.02
C GLY A 157 22.71 -2.73 -10.31
N MET A 158 21.93 -2.89 -9.23
CA MET A 158 21.32 -1.79 -8.48
C MET A 158 22.09 -1.47 -7.20
N ASN A 159 22.27 -0.18 -6.90
CA ASN A 159 22.82 0.28 -5.64
C ASN A 159 21.73 0.26 -4.57
N LYS A 160 21.86 -0.63 -3.59
CA LYS A 160 21.03 -0.68 -2.37
C LYS A 160 21.89 -0.33 -1.17
N SER A 161 21.29 0.00 -0.05
CA SER A 161 22.02 0.29 1.19
C SER A 161 21.61 -0.65 2.32
N TRP A 162 22.58 -0.96 3.19
CA TRP A 162 22.33 -1.78 4.37
C TRP A 162 21.31 -1.12 5.28
N GLU A 163 21.40 0.20 5.45
CA GLU A 163 20.48 1.01 6.24
C GLU A 163 19.05 0.86 5.75
N GLY A 164 18.80 0.96 4.44
CA GLY A 164 17.46 0.72 3.91
C GLY A 164 16.97 -0.72 4.11
N SER A 165 17.87 -1.70 4.10
CA SER A 165 17.50 -3.11 4.35
C SER A 165 17.13 -3.34 5.81
N VAL A 166 17.83 -2.70 6.75
CA VAL A 166 17.53 -2.71 8.18
C VAL A 166 16.21 -1.99 8.45
N THR A 167 15.97 -0.84 7.82
CA THR A 167 14.68 -0.15 7.88
C THR A 167 13.55 -1.06 7.43
N MET A 168 13.71 -1.76 6.30
CA MET A 168 12.71 -2.71 5.81
C MET A 168 12.38 -3.77 6.86
N ALA A 169 13.39 -4.38 7.46
CA ALA A 169 13.21 -5.41 8.48
C ALA A 169 12.48 -4.87 9.72
N ILE A 170 12.93 -3.73 10.25
CA ILE A 170 12.34 -3.12 11.46
C ILE A 170 10.90 -2.69 11.20
N THR A 171 10.63 -2.00 10.09
CA THR A 171 9.28 -1.53 9.77
C THR A 171 8.35 -2.70 9.49
N SER A 172 8.80 -3.73 8.77
CA SER A 172 7.99 -4.92 8.50
C SER A 172 7.64 -5.68 9.77
N TYR A 173 8.61 -5.82 10.69
CA TYR A 173 8.40 -6.40 12.00
C TYR A 173 7.38 -5.59 12.80
N ALA A 174 7.59 -4.27 12.92
CA ALA A 174 6.71 -3.39 13.68
C ALA A 174 5.26 -3.41 13.17
N VAL A 175 5.06 -3.28 11.85
CA VAL A 175 3.72 -3.32 11.24
C VAL A 175 3.03 -4.65 11.50
N SER A 176 3.74 -5.77 11.27
CA SER A 176 3.18 -7.11 11.48
C SER A 176 2.86 -7.37 12.94
N SER A 177 3.77 -7.03 13.85
CA SER A 177 3.56 -7.18 15.29
C SER A 177 2.40 -6.33 15.79
N LEU A 178 2.28 -5.08 15.36
CA LEU A 178 1.17 -4.20 15.79
C LEU A 178 -0.19 -4.75 15.36
N ILE A 179 -0.32 -5.21 14.11
CA ILE A 179 -1.58 -5.78 13.62
C ILE A 179 -1.89 -7.10 14.34
N LEU A 180 -0.93 -8.00 14.44
CA LEU A 180 -1.15 -9.28 15.10
C LEU A 180 -1.45 -9.10 16.60
N LEU A 181 -0.84 -8.12 17.25
CA LEU A 181 -1.13 -7.78 18.65
C LEU A 181 -2.55 -7.24 18.80
N ALA A 182 -2.99 -6.36 17.90
CA ALA A 182 -4.33 -5.79 17.93
C ALA A 182 -5.44 -6.83 17.70
N VAL A 183 -5.17 -7.86 16.89
CA VAL A 183 -6.16 -8.89 16.53
C VAL A 183 -6.13 -10.10 17.48
N ASN A 184 -4.94 -10.64 17.73
CA ASN A 184 -4.76 -11.92 18.44
C ASN A 184 -4.29 -11.73 19.89
N GLY A 185 -3.94 -10.51 20.30
CA GLY A 185 -3.36 -10.23 21.61
C GLY A 185 -1.89 -10.67 21.74
N SER A 186 -1.38 -10.64 22.97
CA SER A 186 0.01 -11.00 23.28
C SER A 186 0.16 -12.51 23.39
N ILE A 187 0.32 -13.17 22.25
CA ILE A 187 0.65 -14.59 22.14
C ILE A 187 2.02 -14.76 21.49
N TRP A 188 2.67 -15.91 21.66
CA TRP A 188 4.01 -16.17 21.11
C TRP A 188 4.09 -15.99 19.59
N GLN A 189 3.01 -16.30 18.87
CA GLN A 189 2.88 -16.12 17.41
C GLN A 189 2.96 -14.65 16.98
N THR A 190 2.45 -13.73 17.79
CA THR A 190 2.51 -12.27 17.57
C THR A 190 3.94 -11.75 17.54
N TRP A 191 4.89 -12.48 18.12
CA TRP A 191 6.30 -12.11 18.17
C TRP A 191 7.15 -12.89 17.18
N LEU A 192 6.87 -14.18 16.96
CA LEU A 192 7.67 -15.01 16.04
C LEU A 192 7.29 -14.85 14.56
N LEU A 193 6.00 -14.75 14.22
CA LEU A 193 5.58 -14.62 12.82
C LEU A 193 6.10 -13.33 12.16
N PRO A 194 6.10 -12.16 12.84
CA PRO A 194 6.69 -10.94 12.29
C PRO A 194 8.18 -11.04 11.95
N ILE A 195 8.95 -11.85 12.67
CA ILE A 195 10.37 -12.07 12.36
C ILE A 195 10.50 -12.75 10.99
N VAL A 196 9.72 -13.82 10.79
CA VAL A 196 9.69 -14.55 9.51
C VAL A 196 9.25 -13.63 8.39
N ILE A 197 8.16 -12.89 8.58
CA ILE A 197 7.64 -11.92 7.60
C ILE A 197 8.70 -10.86 7.26
N ALA A 198 9.37 -10.28 8.26
CA ALA A 198 10.39 -9.25 8.07
C ALA A 198 11.61 -9.78 7.31
N LEU A 199 12.04 -11.01 7.60
CA LEU A 199 13.12 -11.67 6.86
C LEU A 199 12.74 -11.87 5.40
N PHE A 200 11.57 -12.47 5.14
CA PHE A 200 11.06 -12.69 3.78
C PHE A 200 10.94 -11.37 3.01
N ALA A 201 10.31 -10.36 3.60
CA ALA A 201 10.13 -9.05 2.98
C ALA A 201 11.48 -8.39 2.65
N THR A 202 12.45 -8.47 3.56
CA THR A 202 13.80 -7.93 3.34
C THR A 202 14.55 -8.68 2.24
N THR A 203 14.49 -10.01 2.21
CA THR A 203 15.10 -10.81 1.13
C THR A 203 14.44 -10.54 -0.22
N TRP A 204 13.11 -10.47 -0.25
CA TRP A 204 12.35 -10.21 -1.47
C TRP A 204 12.66 -8.82 -2.02
N ARG A 205 12.73 -7.82 -1.14
CA ARG A 205 13.19 -6.47 -1.48
C ARG A 205 14.58 -6.49 -2.08
N LYS A 206 15.52 -7.31 -1.59
CA LYS A 206 16.88 -7.39 -2.17
C LYS A 206 16.85 -7.96 -3.59
N LEU A 207 16.04 -8.98 -3.84
CA LEU A 207 15.97 -9.72 -5.10
C LEU A 207 15.21 -8.98 -6.21
N LEU A 208 14.11 -8.30 -5.88
CA LEU A 208 13.29 -7.64 -6.90
C LEU A 208 13.96 -6.38 -7.46
N LYS A 209 13.93 -6.30 -8.79
CA LYS A 209 14.43 -5.19 -9.63
C LYS A 209 13.35 -4.14 -9.96
N LEU A 210 12.13 -4.33 -9.46
CA LEU A 210 10.94 -3.60 -9.93
C LEU A 210 10.64 -2.29 -9.18
N TRP A 211 11.45 -1.94 -8.17
CA TRP A 211 11.21 -0.80 -7.28
C TRP A 211 12.46 0.06 -7.10
#